data_AF-A0A2K3UW11-F1
#
_entry.id   AF-A0A2K3UW11-F1
#
_cell.length_a   1.000
_cell.length_b   1.000
_cell.length_c   1.000
_cell.angle_alpha   90.00
_cell.angle_beta   90.00
_cell.angle_gamma   90.00
#
_symmetry.space_group_name_H-M   'P 1'
#
loop_
_entity.id
_entity.type
_entity.pdbx_description
1 polymer ?
#
loop_
_entity_poly.entity_id
_entity_poly.type
_entity_poly.pdbx_seq_one_letter_code
_entity_poly.pdbx_strand_id
1 'polypeptide(L)' 'MRILSRLLLLVGVIVIIVSAIMLGKDVIDINQLHAVANANRSTNFPSPLNNVLITYGLSLVGAFLLGLGLSLPRGRAPRP' A
#
# COMPACT_ATOMS: atom_id res chain seq x y z
N MET A 1 18.22 -8.10 20.22
CA MET A 1 17.13 -8.05 19.21
C MET A 1 15.96 -7.13 19.55
N ARG A 2 15.65 -6.82 20.82
CA ARG A 2 14.49 -5.97 21.19
C ARG A 2 14.51 -4.54 20.63
N ILE A 3 15.68 -3.87 20.63
CA ILE A 3 15.81 -2.50 20.13
C ILE A 3 15.63 -2.43 18.61
N LEU A 4 16.32 -3.30 17.87
CA LEU A 4 16.18 -3.38 16.41
C LEU A 4 14.73 -3.68 15.98
N SER A 5 14.07 -4.61 16.66
CA SER A 5 12.66 -4.92 16.39
C SER A 5 11.74 -3.71 16.62
N ARG A 6 11.96 -2.91 17.68
CA ARG A 6 11.19 -1.68 17.93
C ARG A 6 11.45 -0.60 16.86
N LEU A 7 12.70 -0.45 16.42
CA LEU A 7 13.05 0.48 15.35
C LEU A 7 12.37 0.10 14.03
N LEU A 8 12.41 -1.18 13.66
CA LEU A 8 11.74 -1.67 12.45
C LEU A 8 10.21 -1.46 12.51
N LEU A 9 9.61 -1.68 13.69
CA LEU A 9 8.19 -1.43 13.88
C LEU A 9 7.85 0.05 13.71
N LEU A 10 8.66 0.95 14.28
CA LEU A 10 8.48 2.40 14.15
C LEU A 10 8.63 2.87 12.70
N VAL A 11 9.63 2.35 11.97
CA VAL A 11 9.80 2.63 10.54
C VAL A 11 8.59 2.13 9.74
N GLY A 12 8.10 0.92 10.03
CA GLY A 12 6.90 0.38 9.38
C GLY A 12 5.67 1.27 9.58
N VAL A 13 5.46 1.78 10.80
CA VAL A 13 4.37 2.72 11.10
C VAL A 13 4.52 4.02 10.30
N ILE A 14 5.72 4.60 10.24
CA ILE A 14 5.98 5.82 9.45
C ILE A 14 5.67 5.57 7.97
N VAL A 15 6.14 4.46 7.40
CA VAL A 15 5.91 4.10 6.00
C VAL A 15 4.42 3.96 5.69
N ILE A 16 3.64 3.36 6.60
CA ILE A 16 2.18 3.24 6.45
C ILE A 16 1.52 4.62 6.44
N ILE A 17 1.88 5.50 7.38
CA ILE A 17 1.33 6.86 7.48
C ILE A 17 1.65 7.65 6.20
N VAL A 18 2.91 7.68 5.79
CA VAL A 18 3.33 8.40 4.57
C VAL A 18 2.62 7.85 3.34
N SER A 19 2.51 6.52 3.21
CA SER A 19 1.80 5.90 2.08
C SER A 19 0.31 6.27 2.05
N ALA A 20 -0.35 6.39 3.21
CA ALA A 20 -1.76 6.80 3.26
C ALA A 20 -1.95 8.26 2.84
N ILE A 21 -1.04 9.15 3.27
CA ILE A 21 -1.06 10.57 2.86
C ILE A 21 -0.85 10.68 1.35
N MET A 22 0.13 9.95 0.80
CA MET A 22 0.40 9.94 -0.64
C MET A 22 -0.77 9.39 -1.43
N LEU A 23 -1.42 8.31 -0.99
CA LEU A 23 -2.61 7.78 -1.64
C LEU A 23 -3.74 8.83 -1.70
N GLY A 24 -3.95 9.57 -0.61
CA GLY A 24 -4.94 10.65 -0.59
C GLY A 24 -4.64 11.75 -1.61
N LYS A 25 -3.36 12.11 -1.77
CA LYS A 25 -2.91 13.04 -2.81
C LYS A 25 -3.14 12.46 -4.21
N ASP A 26 -2.79 11.20 -4.45
CA ASP A 26 -2.97 10.55 -5.75
C ASP A 26 -4.44 10.50 -6.17
N VAL A 27 -5.37 10.29 -5.23
CA VAL A 27 -6.81 10.37 -5.49
C VAL A 27 -7.23 11.75 -6.01
N ILE A 28 -6.70 12.82 -5.39
CA ILE A 28 -7.00 14.20 -5.83
C ILE A 28 -6.39 14.45 -7.21
N ASP A 29 -5.11 14.13 -7.39
CA ASP A 29 -4.38 14.36 -8.63
C ASP A 29 -5.02 13.60 -9.81
N ILE A 30 -5.39 12.34 -9.61
CA ILE A 30 -6.04 11.53 -10.64
C ILE A 30 -7.38 12.15 -11.05
N ASN A 31 -8.20 12.59 -10.08
CA ASN A 31 -9.49 13.20 -10.40
C ASN A 31 -9.33 14.52 -11.15
N GLN A 32 -8.35 15.35 -10.79
CA GLN A 32 -8.05 16.60 -11.49
C GLN A 32 -7.54 16.35 -12.91
N LEU A 33 -6.57 15.46 -13.07
CA LEU A 33 -6.03 15.11 -14.39
C LEU A 33 -7.09 14.47 -15.28
N HIS A 34 -7.96 13.64 -14.71
CA HIS A 34 -9.06 13.01 -15.43
C HIS A 34 -10.09 14.04 -15.92
N ALA A 35 -10.45 15.00 -15.07
CA ALA A 35 -11.34 16.10 -15.45
C ALA A 35 -10.72 16.97 -16.56
N VAL A 36 -9.44 17.33 -16.44
CA VAL A 36 -8.72 18.11 -17.46
C VAL A 36 -8.60 17.33 -18.77
N ALA A 37 -8.34 16.03 -18.73
CA ALA A 37 -8.23 15.19 -19.92
C ALA A 37 -9.58 15.06 -20.66
N ASN A 38 -10.68 14.90 -19.91
CA ASN A 38 -12.02 14.84 -20.50
C ASN A 38 -12.48 16.22 -21.03
N ALA A 39 -12.10 17.32 -20.38
CA ALA A 39 -12.42 18.66 -20.86
C ALA A 39 -11.69 19.02 -22.17
N ASN A 40 -10.48 18.51 -22.36
CA ASN A 40 -9.67 18.77 -23.57
C ASN A 40 -9.94 17.79 -24.72
N ARG A 41 -10.77 16.77 -24.52
CA ARG A 41 -11.09 15.77 -25.55
C ARG A 41 -12.59 15.73 -25.83
N SER A 42 -12.94 15.32 -27.05
CA SER A 42 -14.34 15.15 -27.47
C SER A 42 -14.99 13.87 -26.95
N THR A 43 -14.26 13.01 -26.23
CA THR A 43 -14.73 11.71 -25.75
C THR A 43 -14.31 11.46 -24.30
N ASN A 44 -15.25 10.95 -23.49
CA ASN A 44 -15.00 10.56 -22.10
C ASN A 44 -14.29 9.21 -22.01
N PHE A 45 -13.32 9.10 -21.10
CA PHE A 45 -12.66 7.85 -20.77
C PHE A 45 -12.87 7.48 -19.30
N PRO A 46 -12.80 6.19 -18.92
CA PRO A 46 -12.89 5.79 -17.52
C PRO A 46 -11.69 6.31 -16.71
N SER A 47 -11.96 6.71 -15.46
CA SER A 47 -10.91 7.12 -14.51
C SER A 47 -10.07 5.91 -14.08
N PRO A 48 -8.73 6.03 -14.00
CA PRO A 48 -7.88 4.95 -13.50
C PRO A 48 -7.96 4.77 -11.96
N LEU A 49 -8.69 5.65 -11.26
CA LEU A 49 -8.75 5.70 -9.79
C LEU A 49 -9.13 4.36 -9.16
N ASN A 50 -10.14 3.66 -9.69
CA ASN A 50 -10.55 2.37 -9.13
C ASN A 50 -9.42 1.34 -9.19
N ASN A 51 -8.70 1.27 -10.30
CA ASN A 51 -7.58 0.34 -10.44
C ASN A 51 -6.47 0.66 -9.44
N VAL A 52 -6.16 1.95 -9.25
CA VAL A 52 -5.16 2.39 -8.26
C VAL A 52 -5.58 2.00 -6.83
N LEU A 53 -6.84 2.24 -6.45
CA LEU A 53 -7.34 1.86 -5.12
C LEU A 53 -7.32 0.34 -4.91
N ILE A 54 -7.69 -0.44 -5.92
CA ILE A 54 -7.66 -1.90 -5.86
C ILE A 54 -6.21 -2.39 -5.71
N THR A 55 -5.29 -1.90 -6.54
CA THR A 55 -3.87 -2.26 -6.46
C THR A 55 -3.32 -1.94 -5.08
N TYR A 56 -3.57 -0.74 -4.55
CA TYR A 56 -3.13 -0.35 -3.22
C TYR A 56 -3.70 -1.26 -2.12
N GLY A 57 -5.00 -1.55 -2.17
CA GLY A 57 -5.66 -2.47 -1.22
C GLY A 57 -5.05 -3.87 -1.26
N LEU A 58 -4.82 -4.42 -2.45
CA LEU A 58 -4.15 -5.71 -2.63
C LEU A 58 -2.71 -5.70 -2.11
N SER A 59 -1.96 -4.62 -2.34
CA SER A 59 -0.61 -4.45 -1.82
C SER A 59 -0.59 -4.41 -0.28
N LEU A 60 -1.53 -3.73 0.36
CA LEU A 60 -1.66 -3.72 1.83
C LEU A 60 -1.93 -5.12 2.38
N VAL A 61 -2.89 -5.84 1.80
CA VAL A 61 -3.21 -7.22 2.21
C VAL A 61 -2.00 -8.13 2.02
N GLY A 62 -1.33 -8.05 0.85
CA GLY A 62 -0.14 -8.84 0.57
C GLY A 62 1.02 -8.54 1.53
N ALA A 63 1.30 -7.27 1.80
CA ALA A 63 2.35 -6.86 2.74
C ALA A 63 2.05 -7.33 4.17
N PHE A 64 0.79 -7.24 4.61
CA PHE A 64 0.36 -7.75 5.91
C PHE A 64 0.54 -9.26 6.03
N LEU A 65 0.06 -10.03 5.05
CA LEU A 65 0.20 -11.49 5.03
C LEU A 65 1.67 -11.93 4.98
N LEU A 66 2.50 -11.25 4.19
CA LEU A 66 3.93 -11.48 4.13
C LEU A 66 4.61 -11.21 5.49
N GLY A 67 4.24 -10.11 6.15
CA GLY A 67 4.71 -9.80 7.50
C GLY A 67 4.35 -10.87 8.52
N LEU A 68 3.10 -11.38 8.50
CA LEU A 68 2.67 -12.49 9.34
C LEU A 68 3.49 -13.75 9.08
N GLY A 69 3.65 -14.14 7.80
CA GLY A 69 4.42 -15.31 7.41
C GLY A 69 5.88 -15.26 7.87
N LEU A 70 6.52 -14.09 7.79
CA LEU A 70 7.90 -13.89 8.27
C LEU A 70 8.03 -13.89 9.80
N SER A 71 6.94 -13.59 10.52
CA SER A 71 6.95 -13.53 11.99
C SER A 71 6.70 -14.87 12.68
N LEU A 72 6.25 -15.90 11.95
CA LEU A 72 5.96 -17.23 12.50
C LEU A 72 7.24 -17.90 13.04
N PRO A 73 7.20 -18.51 14.23
CA PRO A 73 8.31 -19.29 14.75
C PRO A 73 8.58 -20.47 13.80
N ARG A 74 9.79 -20.55 13.24
CA ARG A 74 10.23 -21.75 12.52
C ARG A 74 10.24 -22.90 13.53
N GLY A 75 9.28 -23.82 13.40
CA GLY A 75 9.12 -24.95 14.31
C GLY A 75 10.46 -25.66 14.52
N ARG A 76 10.83 -25.87 15.78
CA ARG A 76 11.91 -26.79 16.11
C ARG A 76 11.55 -28.14 15.50
N ALA A 77 12.32 -28.59 14.51
CA ALA A 77 12.24 -29.97 14.06
C ALA A 77 12.35 -30.88 15.29
N PRO A 78 11.51 -31.91 15.43
CA PRO A 78 11.69 -32.91 16.48
C PRO A 78 13.10 -33.47 16.32
N ARG A 79 13.95 -33.29 17.34
CA ARG A 79 15.24 -34.00 17.38
C ARG A 79 14.92 -35.45 17.72
N PRO A 80 15.47 -36.43 16.96
CA PRO A 80 15.36 -37.85 17.31
C PRO A 80 16.06 -38.14 18.65
#